data_AF-A0A497IIK9-F1
#
_entry.id   AF-A0A497IIK9-F1
#
_cell.length_a   1.000
_cell.length_b   1.000
_cell.length_c   1.000
_cell.angle_alpha   90.00
_cell.angle_beta   90.00
_cell.angle_gamma   90.00
#
_symmetry.space_group_name_H-M   'P 1'
#
loop_
_entity.id
_entity.type
_entity.pdbx_description
1 polymer ?
#
loop_
_entity_poly.entity_id
_entity_poly.type
_entity_poly.pdbx_seq_one_letter_code
_entity_poly.pdbx_strand_id
1 'polypeptide(L)'
;MRAIDTFENLIHKVHEISANHYDETIPVKDMEFESLHTARIAGNRFTLLLCAQRLLANRLRVPYSYLNRCPANLQAENLNYWIRREAKKRDTFFCRFDGDKLRAVFTSRYTAIDNMEILSKMLESGFSPNREVHYSIDDELLIMKVPDYSRSFEIGADDRIVPGISIANSEVGIIAFTIEAYFYRLVCSNGLISKASIQSKFKHVSRKALLKFPSLLTSIVAESTTSKEQFVISTQSRVNDPISTIQSLAKQFALTRKESQMIEEAWKLDPGYTMWSIINAFTSAAKLSTLTAEQSYKLERIGGMILSMVKH
;
A
#
# COMPACT_ATOMS: atom_id res chain seq x y z
N MET A 1 7.62 -5.93 7.22
CA MET A 1 8.29 -5.45 8.46
C MET A 1 8.24 -3.93 8.52
N ARG A 2 7.89 -3.32 9.66
CA ARG A 2 7.97 -1.86 9.88
C ARG A 2 9.33 -1.48 10.49
N ALA A 3 9.96 -0.43 9.98
CA ALA A 3 11.23 0.06 10.50
C ALA A 3 11.43 1.57 10.23
N ILE A 4 12.31 2.18 11.02
CA ILE A 4 12.87 3.52 10.79
C ILE A 4 14.36 3.32 10.59
N ASP A 5 14.89 3.78 9.45
CA ASP A 5 16.30 3.59 9.09
C ASP A 5 16.74 4.64 8.05
N THR A 6 17.98 4.54 7.57
CA THR A 6 18.47 5.35 6.44
C THR A 6 17.88 4.89 5.11
N PHE A 7 17.79 5.82 4.17
CA PHE A 7 17.35 5.54 2.80
C PHE A 7 18.27 4.52 2.10
N GLU A 8 19.57 4.60 2.35
CA GLU A 8 20.56 3.62 1.88
C GLU A 8 20.26 2.19 2.37
N ASN A 9 19.98 2.01 3.66
CA ASN A 9 19.64 0.69 4.21
C ASN A 9 18.36 0.12 3.60
N LEU A 10 17.36 0.97 3.31
CA LEU A 10 16.17 0.55 2.58
C LEU A 10 16.52 0.09 1.14
N ILE A 11 17.39 0.83 0.43
CA ILE A 11 17.84 0.44 -0.92
C ILE A 11 18.51 -0.93 -0.89
N HIS A 12 19.44 -1.16 0.04
CA HIS A 12 20.09 -2.47 0.20
C HIS A 12 19.07 -3.59 0.45
N LYS A 13 18.11 -3.35 1.35
CA LYS A 13 17.08 -4.34 1.67
C LYS A 13 16.18 -4.67 0.49
N VAL A 14 15.78 -3.66 -0.29
CA VAL A 14 14.97 -3.88 -1.49
C VAL A 14 15.78 -4.61 -2.54
N HIS A 15 17.07 -4.30 -2.68
CA HIS A 15 17.97 -5.02 -3.57
C HIS A 15 18.10 -6.51 -3.20
N GLU A 16 18.28 -6.82 -1.91
CA GLU A 16 18.34 -8.20 -1.41
C GLU A 16 17.04 -8.97 -1.66
N ILE A 17 15.89 -8.38 -1.33
CA ILE A 17 14.57 -8.99 -1.56
C ILE A 17 14.35 -9.26 -3.05
N SER A 18 14.80 -8.34 -3.91
CA SER A 18 14.61 -8.42 -5.35
C SER A 18 15.70 -9.17 -6.12
N ALA A 19 16.68 -9.76 -5.44
CA ALA A 19 17.86 -10.34 -6.07
C ALA A 19 17.53 -11.44 -7.10
N ASN A 20 16.48 -12.23 -6.85
CA ASN A 20 16.04 -13.31 -7.74
C ASN A 20 14.77 -12.94 -8.51
N HIS A 21 14.37 -11.67 -8.53
CA HIS A 21 13.18 -11.23 -9.25
C HIS A 21 13.45 -11.19 -10.75
N TYR A 22 12.56 -11.79 -11.52
CA TYR A 22 12.57 -11.67 -12.98
C TYR A 22 11.15 -11.78 -13.53
N ASP A 23 10.96 -11.28 -14.75
CA ASP A 23 9.66 -11.22 -15.41
C ASP A 23 9.72 -11.97 -16.74
N GLU A 24 8.68 -12.74 -17.06
CA GLU A 24 8.56 -13.43 -18.34
C GLU A 24 7.16 -13.32 -18.93
N THR A 25 7.08 -13.31 -20.26
CA THR A 25 5.82 -13.45 -20.98
C THR A 25 5.61 -14.92 -21.35
N ILE A 26 4.71 -15.57 -20.63
CA ILE A 26 4.46 -17.02 -20.71
C ILE A 26 3.26 -17.29 -21.61
N PRO A 27 3.34 -18.17 -22.62
CA PRO A 27 2.17 -18.64 -23.34
C PRO A 27 1.20 -19.34 -22.40
N VAL A 28 -0.09 -18.99 -22.46
CA VAL A 28 -1.11 -19.55 -21.54
C VAL A 28 -1.18 -21.07 -21.62
N LYS A 29 -0.94 -21.62 -22.82
CA LYS A 29 -0.90 -23.06 -23.09
C LYS A 29 0.25 -23.81 -22.38
N ASP A 30 1.29 -23.10 -21.96
CA ASP A 30 2.47 -23.70 -21.31
C ASP A 30 2.31 -23.77 -19.78
N MET A 31 1.15 -23.35 -19.24
CA MET A 31 0.81 -23.45 -17.83
C MET A 31 -0.04 -24.68 -17.54
N GLU A 32 0.43 -25.51 -16.63
CA GLU A 32 -0.27 -26.69 -16.12
C GLU A 32 -0.25 -26.68 -14.59
N PHE A 33 -1.41 -26.86 -13.95
CA PHE A 33 -1.55 -26.80 -12.50
C PHE A 33 -1.49 -28.20 -11.89
N GLU A 34 -0.60 -28.41 -10.91
CA GLU A 34 -0.60 -29.61 -10.05
C GLU A 34 -1.51 -29.43 -8.82
N SER A 35 -1.67 -28.19 -8.38
CA SER A 35 -2.57 -27.77 -7.31
C SER A 35 -2.74 -26.24 -7.32
N LEU A 36 -3.44 -25.68 -6.33
CA LEU A 36 -3.43 -24.25 -6.09
C LEU A 36 -2.04 -23.71 -5.72
N HIS A 37 -1.15 -24.55 -5.20
CA HIS A 37 0.16 -24.14 -4.69
C HIS A 37 1.31 -24.40 -5.68
N THR A 38 1.06 -25.14 -6.76
CA THR A 38 2.12 -25.60 -7.65
C THR A 38 1.64 -25.67 -9.09
N ALA A 39 2.44 -25.14 -10.01
CA ALA A 39 2.24 -25.24 -11.43
C ALA A 39 3.53 -25.61 -12.16
N ARG A 40 3.40 -26.31 -13.29
CA ARG A 40 4.45 -26.45 -14.30
C ARG A 40 4.27 -25.36 -15.34
N ILE A 41 5.34 -24.62 -15.59
CA ILE A 41 5.40 -23.55 -16.59
C ILE A 41 6.55 -23.86 -17.54
N ALA A 42 6.24 -24.06 -18.82
CA ALA A 42 7.23 -24.46 -19.83
C ALA A 42 8.08 -25.68 -19.41
N GLY A 43 7.44 -26.64 -18.74
CA GLY A 43 8.08 -27.87 -18.26
C GLY A 43 8.75 -27.78 -16.88
N ASN A 44 9.04 -26.59 -16.37
CA ASN A 44 9.65 -26.37 -15.06
C ASN A 44 8.60 -26.22 -13.96
N ARG A 45 8.90 -26.69 -12.75
CA ARG A 45 7.96 -26.67 -11.63
C ARG A 45 8.16 -25.41 -10.78
N PHE A 46 7.07 -24.69 -10.50
CA PHE A 46 7.06 -23.46 -9.73
C PHE A 46 6.08 -23.52 -8.56
N THR A 47 6.47 -22.90 -7.44
CA THR A 47 5.59 -22.66 -6.29
C THR A 47 4.75 -21.42 -6.55
N LEU A 48 3.44 -21.47 -6.34
CA LEU A 48 2.54 -20.34 -6.53
C LEU A 48 2.35 -19.60 -5.20
N LEU A 49 2.82 -18.35 -5.12
CA LEU A 49 2.57 -17.50 -3.96
C LEU A 49 1.12 -17.03 -3.92
N LEU A 50 0.63 -16.68 -2.72
CA LEU A 50 -0.76 -16.32 -2.46
C LEU A 50 -1.31 -15.27 -3.44
N CYS A 51 -0.52 -14.24 -3.77
CA CYS A 51 -0.87 -13.24 -4.77
C CYS A 51 -1.11 -13.86 -6.15
N ALA A 52 -0.17 -14.67 -6.66
CA ALA A 52 -0.31 -15.39 -7.92
C ALA A 52 -1.55 -16.30 -7.91
N GLN A 53 -1.78 -17.05 -6.83
CA GLN A 53 -2.94 -17.92 -6.69
C GLN A 53 -4.26 -17.15 -6.85
N ARG A 54 -4.38 -16.01 -6.15
CA ARG A 54 -5.57 -15.14 -6.22
C ARG A 54 -5.73 -14.52 -7.60
N LEU A 55 -4.64 -14.04 -8.21
CA LEU A 55 -4.67 -13.46 -9.55
C LEU A 55 -5.10 -14.48 -10.61
N LEU A 56 -4.57 -15.70 -10.54
CA LEU A 56 -4.96 -16.80 -11.42
C LEU A 56 -6.42 -17.20 -11.21
N ALA A 57 -6.84 -17.44 -9.97
CA ALA A 57 -8.23 -17.78 -9.65
C ALA A 57 -9.21 -16.72 -10.19
N ASN A 58 -8.92 -15.44 -9.96
CA ASN A 58 -9.72 -14.33 -10.49
C ASN A 58 -9.74 -14.29 -12.02
N ARG A 59 -8.59 -14.52 -12.67
CA ARG A 59 -8.48 -14.52 -14.15
C ARG A 59 -9.30 -15.64 -14.76
N LEU A 60 -9.24 -16.82 -14.14
CA LEU A 60 -9.96 -18.03 -14.54
C LEU A 60 -11.43 -18.01 -14.09
N ARG A 61 -11.87 -16.95 -13.39
CA ARG A 61 -13.22 -16.79 -12.83
C ARG A 61 -13.62 -17.92 -11.88
N VAL A 62 -12.64 -18.43 -11.13
CA VAL A 62 -12.85 -19.44 -10.09
C VAL A 62 -12.80 -18.75 -8.73
N PRO A 63 -13.82 -18.85 -7.87
CA PRO A 63 -13.78 -18.27 -6.54
C PRO A 63 -12.65 -18.86 -5.69
N TYR A 64 -11.70 -18.03 -5.26
CA TYR A 64 -10.52 -18.47 -4.51
C TYR A 64 -10.90 -19.21 -3.20
N SER A 65 -11.90 -18.72 -2.47
CA SER A 65 -12.35 -19.32 -1.20
C SER A 65 -12.97 -20.72 -1.37
N TYR A 66 -13.52 -21.02 -2.54
CA TYR A 66 -13.96 -22.36 -2.90
C TYR A 66 -12.73 -23.22 -3.22
N LEU A 67 -11.89 -22.75 -4.15
CA LEU A 67 -10.73 -23.48 -4.64
C LEU A 67 -9.77 -23.87 -3.50
N ASN A 68 -9.51 -22.97 -2.57
CA ASN A 68 -8.63 -23.20 -1.42
C ASN A 68 -9.13 -24.29 -0.46
N ARG A 69 -10.44 -24.58 -0.45
CA ARG A 69 -11.03 -25.67 0.37
C ARG A 69 -11.04 -27.01 -0.35
N CYS A 70 -10.87 -27.03 -1.67
CA CYS A 70 -10.85 -28.26 -2.44
C CYS A 70 -9.56 -29.05 -2.19
N PRO A 71 -9.58 -30.39 -2.26
CA PRO A 71 -8.36 -31.20 -2.30
C PRO A 71 -7.55 -30.91 -3.57
N ALA A 72 -6.24 -31.19 -3.54
CA ALA A 72 -5.29 -30.81 -4.58
C ALA A 72 -5.67 -31.30 -5.99
N ASN A 73 -6.20 -32.51 -6.12
CA ASN A 73 -6.67 -33.07 -7.40
C ASN A 73 -7.81 -32.24 -8.01
N LEU A 74 -8.79 -31.84 -7.20
CA LEU A 74 -9.89 -30.99 -7.66
C LEU A 74 -9.42 -29.57 -7.95
N GLN A 75 -8.43 -29.06 -7.22
CA GLN A 75 -7.82 -27.76 -7.53
C GLN A 75 -7.18 -27.79 -8.93
N ALA A 76 -6.35 -28.81 -9.18
CA ALA A 76 -5.67 -29.01 -10.45
C ALA A 76 -6.67 -29.15 -11.60
N GLU A 77 -7.67 -30.01 -11.46
CA GLU A 77 -8.67 -30.27 -12.50
C GLU A 77 -9.45 -28.98 -12.85
N ASN A 78 -9.90 -28.23 -11.85
CA ASN A 78 -10.60 -26.96 -12.07
C ASN A 78 -9.70 -25.95 -12.78
N LEU A 79 -8.50 -25.71 -12.27
CA LEU A 79 -7.57 -24.73 -12.84
C LEU A 79 -7.18 -25.10 -14.27
N ASN A 80 -6.84 -26.36 -14.53
CA ASN A 80 -6.47 -26.86 -15.86
C ASN A 80 -7.63 -26.84 -16.85
N TYR A 81 -8.86 -27.06 -16.39
CA TYR A 81 -10.03 -26.92 -17.24
C TYR A 81 -10.22 -25.47 -17.71
N TRP A 82 -10.09 -24.51 -16.80
CA TRP A 82 -10.29 -23.09 -17.12
C TRP A 82 -9.11 -22.46 -17.86
N ILE A 83 -7.87 -22.83 -17.55
CA ILE A 83 -6.68 -22.29 -18.25
C ILE A 83 -6.70 -22.68 -19.74
N ARG A 84 -7.13 -23.90 -20.07
CA ARG A 84 -7.30 -24.36 -21.47
C ARG A 84 -8.36 -23.56 -22.23
N ARG A 85 -9.41 -23.09 -21.54
CA ARG A 85 -10.43 -22.22 -22.13
C ARG A 85 -9.92 -20.79 -22.29
N GLU A 86 -9.16 -20.31 -21.32
CA GLU A 86 -8.56 -18.98 -21.40
C GLU A 86 -7.49 -18.90 -22.50
N ALA A 87 -6.75 -20.00 -22.74
CA ALA A 87 -5.81 -20.13 -23.85
C ALA A 87 -6.47 -19.97 -25.23
N LYS A 88 -7.79 -20.17 -25.36
CA LYS A 88 -8.53 -19.90 -26.61
C LYS A 88 -8.81 -18.41 -26.84
N LYS A 89 -8.67 -17.59 -25.80
CA LYS A 89 -8.99 -16.15 -25.81
C LYS A 89 -7.75 -15.28 -25.65
N ARG A 90 -6.67 -15.84 -25.10
CA ARG A 90 -5.43 -15.12 -24.81
C ARG A 90 -4.24 -16.01 -25.06
N ASP A 91 -3.26 -15.45 -25.76
CA ASP A 91 -2.04 -16.14 -26.12
C ASP A 91 -1.05 -16.20 -24.95
N THR A 92 -0.90 -15.09 -24.21
CA THR A 92 0.14 -14.95 -23.19
C THR A 92 -0.32 -14.30 -21.87
N PHE A 93 0.42 -14.62 -20.81
CA PHE A 93 0.39 -13.92 -19.53
C PHE A 93 1.75 -13.29 -19.23
N PHE A 94 1.72 -12.11 -18.61
CA PHE A 94 2.89 -11.48 -18.03
C PHE A 94 3.06 -11.99 -16.59
N CYS A 95 4.14 -12.72 -16.34
CA CYS A 95 4.39 -13.43 -15.09
C CYS A 95 5.60 -12.84 -14.38
N ARG A 96 5.49 -12.69 -13.05
CA ARG A 96 6.55 -12.16 -12.20
C ARG A 96 7.02 -13.25 -11.24
N PHE A 97 8.32 -13.49 -11.20
CA PHE A 97 8.95 -14.59 -10.47
C PHE A 97 9.90 -14.11 -9.37
N ASP A 98 10.16 -14.98 -8.41
CA ASP A 98 11.26 -14.94 -7.44
C ASP A 98 11.88 -16.34 -7.42
N GLY A 99 12.96 -16.53 -8.18
CA GLY A 99 13.54 -17.85 -8.40
C GLY A 99 12.50 -18.86 -8.90
N ASP A 100 12.28 -19.93 -8.14
CA ASP A 100 11.32 -21.00 -8.44
C ASP A 100 9.87 -20.70 -7.98
N LYS A 101 9.56 -19.45 -7.64
CA LYS A 101 8.23 -19.03 -7.19
C LYS A 101 7.59 -18.07 -8.18
N LEU A 102 6.34 -18.35 -8.55
CA LEU A 102 5.48 -17.40 -9.25
C LEU A 102 4.80 -16.48 -8.24
N ARG A 103 5.08 -15.18 -8.34
CA ARG A 103 4.59 -14.15 -7.40
C ARG A 103 3.36 -13.41 -7.91
N ALA A 104 3.28 -13.17 -9.22
CA ALA A 104 2.11 -12.53 -9.82
C ALA A 104 1.88 -12.91 -11.28
N VAL A 105 0.62 -12.80 -11.72
CA VAL A 105 0.18 -13.08 -13.09
C VAL A 105 -0.75 -11.99 -13.60
N PHE A 106 -0.36 -11.38 -14.71
CA PHE A 106 -1.05 -10.28 -15.36
C PHE A 106 -1.27 -10.51 -16.86
N THR A 107 -1.97 -9.58 -17.50
CA THR A 107 -2.05 -9.51 -18.96
C THR A 107 -0.97 -8.55 -19.48
N SER A 108 -0.75 -8.55 -20.79
CA SER A 108 0.17 -7.63 -21.48
C SER A 108 -0.13 -6.13 -21.29
N ARG A 109 -1.29 -5.77 -20.71
CA ARG A 109 -1.63 -4.38 -20.38
C ARG A 109 -0.98 -3.90 -19.09
N TYR A 110 -0.50 -4.82 -18.25
CA TYR A 110 0.16 -4.46 -17.00
C TYR A 110 1.56 -3.94 -17.29
N THR A 111 1.89 -2.78 -16.73
CA THR A 111 3.23 -2.20 -16.79
C THR A 111 3.88 -2.34 -15.42
N ALA A 112 4.89 -3.19 -15.32
CA ALA A 112 5.68 -3.34 -14.11
C ALA A 112 6.36 -2.00 -13.75
N ILE A 113 6.32 -1.68 -12.46
CA ILE A 113 7.06 -0.59 -11.86
C ILE A 113 7.70 -1.20 -10.61
N ASP A 114 9.02 -1.34 -10.66
CA ASP A 114 9.76 -2.02 -9.61
C ASP A 114 10.11 -1.05 -8.49
N ASN A 115 10.16 -1.60 -7.27
CA ASN A 115 10.51 -0.84 -6.09
C ASN A 115 11.91 -0.22 -6.26
N MET A 116 12.87 -0.95 -6.83
CA MET A 116 14.20 -0.42 -7.14
C MET A 116 14.18 0.76 -8.12
N GLU A 117 13.26 0.77 -9.09
CA GLU A 117 13.12 1.89 -10.03
C GLU A 117 12.62 3.14 -9.31
N ILE A 118 11.65 2.99 -8.41
CA ILE A 118 11.13 4.09 -7.58
C ILE A 118 12.24 4.66 -6.69
N LEU A 119 13.03 3.81 -6.03
CA LEU A 119 14.13 4.24 -5.17
C LEU A 119 15.25 4.94 -5.96
N SER A 120 15.53 4.47 -7.17
CA SER A 120 16.49 5.13 -8.08
C SER A 120 15.99 6.53 -8.47
N LYS A 121 14.69 6.67 -8.79
CA LYS A 121 14.09 7.98 -9.10
C LYS A 121 14.11 8.94 -7.91
N MET A 122 14.01 8.42 -6.70
CA MET A 122 14.18 9.20 -5.48
C MET A 122 15.61 9.75 -5.34
N LEU A 123 16.65 8.93 -5.57
CA LEU A 123 18.04 9.40 -5.59
C LEU A 123 18.26 10.48 -6.67
N GLU A 124 17.78 10.23 -7.89
CA GLU A 124 17.85 11.20 -9.00
C GLU A 124 17.13 12.52 -8.69
N SER A 125 16.11 12.48 -7.83
CA SER A 125 15.37 13.66 -7.37
C SER A 125 16.03 14.39 -6.19
N GLY A 126 17.23 13.98 -5.78
CA GLY A 126 18.05 14.68 -4.79
C GLY A 126 17.89 14.23 -3.34
N PHE A 127 17.24 13.08 -3.08
CA PHE A 127 17.16 12.53 -1.73
C PHE A 127 18.50 11.93 -1.30
N SER A 128 19.01 12.38 -0.15
CA SER A 128 20.27 11.89 0.41
C SER A 128 20.16 10.42 0.85
N PRO A 129 21.18 9.57 0.61
CA PRO A 129 21.24 8.20 1.15
C PRO A 129 21.11 8.14 2.69
N ASN A 130 21.62 9.15 3.39
CA ASN A 130 21.55 9.26 4.86
C ASN A 130 20.19 9.78 5.37
N ARG A 131 19.23 10.04 4.48
CA ARG A 131 17.90 10.55 4.87
C ARG A 131 17.17 9.48 5.69
N GLU A 132 16.61 9.88 6.83
CA GLU A 132 15.71 9.03 7.59
C GLU A 132 14.45 8.69 6.78
N VAL A 133 14.09 7.41 6.74
CA VAL A 133 12.88 6.90 6.11
C VAL A 133 12.15 5.96 7.06
N HIS A 134 10.81 6.06 7.08
CA HIS A 134 9.95 5.11 7.79
C HIS A 134 9.32 4.20 6.76
N TYR A 135 9.58 2.90 6.82
CA TYR A 135 9.14 2.00 5.78
C TYR A 135 8.46 0.75 6.30
N SER A 136 7.63 0.18 5.45
CA SER A 136 7.05 -1.15 5.56
C SER A 136 7.30 -1.88 4.25
N ILE A 137 8.05 -2.97 4.30
CA ILE A 137 8.35 -3.79 3.13
C ILE A 137 8.09 -5.26 3.41
N ASP A 138 7.50 -5.94 2.43
CA ASP A 138 7.32 -7.38 2.29
C ASP A 138 7.25 -7.75 0.80
N ASP A 139 6.97 -9.03 0.51
CA ASP A 139 6.91 -9.56 -0.86
C ASP A 139 5.77 -8.94 -1.71
N GLU A 140 4.80 -8.28 -1.07
CA GLU A 140 3.60 -7.76 -1.72
C GLU A 140 3.63 -6.24 -1.89
N LEU A 141 4.21 -5.53 -0.91
CA LEU A 141 4.09 -4.09 -0.75
C LEU A 141 5.39 -3.44 -0.30
N LEU A 142 5.69 -2.29 -0.93
CA LEU A 142 6.59 -1.28 -0.37
C LEU A 142 5.75 -0.06 0.01
N ILE A 143 5.86 0.37 1.25
CA ILE A 143 5.40 1.68 1.74
C ILE A 143 6.60 2.36 2.36
N MET A 144 6.97 3.53 1.85
CA MET A 144 8.09 4.33 2.35
C MET A 144 7.60 5.74 2.63
N LYS A 145 7.96 6.29 3.77
CA LYS A 145 7.66 7.66 4.17
C LYS A 145 8.95 8.39 4.44
N VAL A 146 9.03 9.62 3.96
CA VAL A 146 10.20 10.48 4.13
C VAL A 146 9.75 11.73 4.88
N PRO A 147 9.92 11.78 6.22
CA PRO A 147 9.63 12.99 6.98
C PRO A 147 10.57 14.13 6.58
N ASP A 148 10.09 15.37 6.70
CA ASP A 148 10.84 16.59 6.46
C ASP A 148 10.80 17.54 7.65
N TYR A 149 11.76 17.29 8.55
CA TYR A 149 11.93 18.03 9.80
C TYR A 149 12.17 19.53 9.61
N SER A 150 12.67 19.97 8.45
CA SER A 150 12.89 21.39 8.16
C SER A 150 11.60 22.20 8.05
N ARG A 151 10.47 21.52 7.77
CA ARG A 151 9.15 22.13 7.58
C ARG A 151 8.18 21.82 8.73
N SER A 152 8.68 21.39 9.89
CA SER A 152 7.81 21.06 11.02
C SER A 152 7.07 22.27 11.58
N PHE A 153 5.88 22.04 12.12
CA PHE A 153 5.05 23.08 12.73
C PHE A 153 4.31 22.53 13.96
N GLU A 154 3.83 23.43 14.81
CA GLU A 154 3.12 23.10 16.05
C GLU A 154 1.61 23.34 15.90
N ILE A 155 0.82 22.50 16.58
CA ILE A 155 -0.66 22.54 16.59
C ILE A 155 -1.22 22.86 17.99
N GLY A 156 -0.35 22.89 18.98
CA GLY A 156 -0.63 23.23 20.38
C GLY A 156 0.68 23.22 21.16
N ALA A 157 0.60 23.36 22.48
CA ALA A 157 1.79 23.24 23.32
C ALA A 157 2.39 21.83 23.20
N ASP A 158 3.66 21.76 22.81
CA ASP A 158 4.45 20.53 22.64
C ASP A 158 3.95 19.52 21.58
N ASP A 159 2.96 19.87 20.74
CA ASP A 159 2.44 18.98 19.69
C ASP A 159 2.97 19.34 18.30
N ARG A 160 4.10 18.73 17.95
CA ARG A 160 4.84 18.98 16.71
C ARG A 160 4.47 17.98 15.61
N ILE A 161 4.10 18.51 14.45
CA ILE A 161 3.87 17.78 13.20
C ILE A 161 5.03 18.01 12.25
N VAL A 162 5.51 16.92 11.65
CA VAL A 162 6.55 16.90 10.62
C VAL A 162 5.89 16.50 9.29
N PRO A 163 5.78 17.41 8.30
CA PRO A 163 5.29 17.05 6.98
C PRO A 163 6.33 16.21 6.23
N GLY A 164 5.93 15.57 5.15
CA GLY A 164 6.78 14.70 4.37
C GLY A 164 6.04 14.12 3.17
N ILE A 165 6.61 13.08 2.59
CA ILE A 165 5.99 12.34 1.49
C ILE A 165 5.81 10.87 1.87
N SER A 166 4.75 10.25 1.39
CA SER A 166 4.53 8.81 1.43
C SER A 166 4.51 8.27 0.01
N ILE A 167 5.31 7.24 -0.24
CA ILE A 167 5.35 6.50 -1.49
C ILE A 167 4.94 5.07 -1.21
N ALA A 168 4.01 4.54 -2.00
CA ALA A 168 3.55 3.16 -1.86
C ALA A 168 3.47 2.48 -3.23
N ASN A 169 3.85 1.21 -3.30
CA ASN A 169 3.87 0.42 -4.53
C ASN A 169 3.60 -1.06 -4.27
N SER A 170 3.04 -1.75 -5.26
CA SER A 170 2.94 -3.20 -5.29
C SER A 170 3.35 -3.73 -6.65
N GLU A 171 4.44 -4.48 -6.66
CA GLU A 171 4.91 -5.21 -7.84
C GLU A 171 3.97 -6.35 -8.25
N VAL A 172 3.13 -6.81 -7.31
CA VAL A 172 2.20 -7.95 -7.46
C VAL A 172 0.73 -7.52 -7.52
N GLY A 173 0.45 -6.22 -7.59
CA GLY A 173 -0.86 -5.68 -7.96
C GLY A 173 -1.87 -5.54 -6.83
N ILE A 174 -1.44 -5.49 -5.57
CA ILE A 174 -2.30 -5.21 -4.40
C ILE A 174 -2.73 -3.74 -4.39
N ILE A 175 -1.77 -2.82 -4.54
CA ILE A 175 -2.02 -1.38 -4.70
C ILE A 175 -1.39 -0.86 -5.99
N ALA A 176 -1.80 0.34 -6.38
CA ALA A 176 -1.17 1.07 -7.46
C ALA A 176 -0.03 1.92 -6.91
N PHE A 177 0.99 2.20 -7.73
CA PHE A 177 2.01 3.19 -7.41
C PHE A 177 1.36 4.52 -7.00
N THR A 178 1.71 5.01 -5.82
CA THR A 178 1.07 6.16 -5.18
C THR A 178 2.12 7.05 -4.52
N ILE A 179 2.00 8.37 -4.69
CA ILE A 179 2.80 9.39 -4.01
C ILE A 179 1.84 10.38 -3.35
N GLU A 180 1.89 10.51 -2.03
CA GLU A 180 0.94 11.29 -1.23
C GLU A 180 1.65 12.15 -0.18
N ALA A 181 0.95 13.15 0.35
CA ALA A 181 1.45 13.94 1.47
C ALA A 181 1.43 13.10 2.75
N TYR A 182 2.48 13.22 3.54
CA TYR A 182 2.63 12.53 4.82
C TYR A 182 2.79 13.55 5.94
N PHE A 183 2.16 13.30 7.09
CA PHE A 183 2.28 14.10 8.29
C PHE A 183 2.58 13.18 9.47
N TYR A 184 3.68 13.44 10.15
CA TYR A 184 4.15 12.66 11.28
C TYR A 184 4.03 13.49 12.56
N ARG A 185 3.12 13.09 13.45
CA ARG A 185 2.91 13.71 14.77
C ARG A 185 3.91 13.10 15.74
N LEU A 186 4.88 13.90 16.22
CA LEU A 186 6.01 13.41 17.01
C LEU A 186 5.61 12.86 18.38
N VAL A 187 4.73 13.57 19.09
CA VAL A 187 4.31 13.22 20.47
C VAL A 187 3.77 11.80 20.57
N CYS A 188 3.03 11.37 19.54
CA CYS A 188 2.43 10.05 19.50
C CYS A 188 3.14 9.11 18.54
N SER A 189 4.13 9.58 17.79
CA SER A 189 4.69 8.86 16.64
C SER A 189 3.61 8.38 15.66
N ASN A 190 2.54 9.17 15.47
CA ASN A 190 1.44 8.84 14.58
C ASN A 190 1.76 9.29 13.16
N GLY A 191 1.55 8.41 12.19
CA GLY A 191 1.52 8.78 10.78
C GLY A 191 0.10 9.14 10.34
N LEU A 192 -0.03 10.19 9.54
CA LEU A 192 -1.24 10.52 8.79
C LEU A 192 -0.85 10.70 7.32
N ILE A 193 -1.59 10.05 6.42
CA ILE A 193 -1.35 10.19 4.98
C ILE A 193 -2.52 10.96 4.40
N SER A 194 -2.26 12.20 3.98
CA SER A 194 -3.26 13.02 3.34
C SER A 194 -3.22 12.82 1.84
N LYS A 195 -4.38 12.59 1.25
CA LYS A 195 -4.49 12.46 -0.20
C LYS A 195 -4.20 13.83 -0.82
N ALA A 196 -3.21 13.90 -1.69
CA ALA A 196 -2.96 15.09 -2.49
C ALA A 196 -4.18 15.43 -3.36
N SER A 197 -4.44 16.71 -3.58
CA SER A 197 -5.51 17.19 -4.46
C SER A 197 -5.23 16.83 -5.93
N ILE A 198 -3.95 16.67 -6.27
CA ILE A 198 -3.45 16.25 -7.58
C ILE A 198 -3.51 14.73 -7.75
N GLN A 199 -3.51 14.27 -9.02
CA GLN A 199 -3.39 12.85 -9.36
C GLN A 199 -2.13 12.24 -8.74
N SER A 200 -2.33 11.56 -7.62
CA SER A 200 -1.31 10.94 -6.76
C SER A 200 -1.23 9.42 -6.93
N LYS A 201 -2.23 8.81 -7.59
CA LYS A 201 -2.37 7.36 -7.76
C LYS A 201 -2.27 6.97 -9.25
N PHE A 202 -1.33 6.08 -9.55
CA PHE A 202 -0.97 5.69 -10.90
C PHE A 202 -1.14 4.19 -11.10
N LYS A 203 -2.19 3.81 -11.84
CA LYS A 203 -2.39 2.41 -12.22
C LYS A 203 -1.19 1.93 -13.04
N HIS A 204 -0.82 0.66 -12.85
CA HIS A 204 0.22 -0.06 -13.59
C HIS A 204 -0.19 -0.34 -15.05
N VAL A 205 -0.43 0.72 -15.81
CA VAL A 205 -0.81 0.69 -17.23
C VAL A 205 0.08 1.61 -18.07
N SER A 206 0.97 2.37 -17.44
CA SER A 206 1.96 3.22 -18.11
C SER A 206 3.07 3.63 -17.13
N ARG A 207 4.25 3.98 -17.66
CA ARG A 207 5.36 4.56 -16.88
C ARG A 207 5.30 6.09 -16.72
N LYS A 208 4.18 6.73 -17.10
CA LYS A 208 4.04 8.20 -17.04
C LYS A 208 4.27 8.78 -15.65
N ALA A 209 3.98 8.01 -14.60
CA ALA A 209 4.17 8.43 -13.22
C ALA A 209 5.65 8.71 -12.89
N LEU A 210 6.56 7.86 -13.39
CA LEU A 210 7.99 7.98 -13.15
C LEU A 210 8.61 9.14 -13.94
N LEU A 211 8.08 9.42 -15.14
CA LEU A 211 8.48 10.59 -15.94
C LEU A 211 8.08 11.91 -15.28
N LYS A 212 6.94 11.93 -14.58
CA LYS A 212 6.44 13.11 -13.87
C LYS A 212 6.89 13.18 -12.42
N PHE A 213 7.76 12.26 -11.98
CA PHE A 213 8.08 12.08 -10.57
C PHE A 213 8.58 13.36 -9.88
N PRO A 214 9.54 14.14 -10.44
CA PRO A 214 10.03 15.35 -9.78
C PRO A 214 8.95 16.45 -9.62
N SER A 215 8.11 16.64 -10.64
CA SER A 215 7.04 17.64 -10.58
C SER A 215 5.94 17.23 -9.60
N LEU A 216 5.61 15.93 -9.51
CA LEU A 216 4.68 15.40 -8.52
C LEU A 216 5.17 15.66 -7.08
N LEU A 217 6.45 15.43 -6.81
CA LEU A 217 7.04 15.72 -5.50
C LEU A 217 6.90 17.20 -5.12
N THR A 218 7.23 18.08 -6.05
CA THR A 218 7.13 19.54 -5.84
C THR A 218 5.69 19.96 -5.51
N SER A 219 4.72 19.42 -6.24
CA SER A 219 3.31 19.74 -6.01
C SER A 219 2.78 19.23 -4.66
N ILE A 220 3.14 18.02 -4.26
CA ILE A 220 2.75 17.45 -2.96
C ILE A 220 3.36 18.26 -1.80
N VAL A 221 4.61 18.69 -1.96
CA VAL A 221 5.29 19.58 -1.02
C VAL A 221 4.54 20.91 -0.89
N ALA A 222 4.11 21.52 -1.99
CA ALA A 222 3.35 22.76 -1.97
C ALA A 222 2.00 22.61 -1.23
N GLU A 223 1.23 21.55 -1.54
CA GLU A 223 -0.07 21.28 -0.91
C GLU A 223 0.03 21.03 0.60
N SER A 224 1.15 20.48 1.07
CA SER A 224 1.33 20.21 2.50
C SER A 224 1.22 21.46 3.38
N THR A 225 1.46 22.64 2.81
CA THR A 225 1.30 23.94 3.50
C THR A 225 -0.17 24.24 3.80
N THR A 226 -1.07 23.95 2.87
CA THR A 226 -2.52 24.15 3.03
C THR A 226 -3.09 23.23 4.12
N SER A 227 -2.54 22.02 4.27
CA SER A 227 -3.00 21.09 5.31
C SER A 227 -2.73 21.58 6.74
N LYS A 228 -1.78 22.50 6.96
CA LYS A 228 -1.54 23.09 8.29
C LYS A 228 -2.81 23.74 8.86
N GLU A 229 -3.51 24.52 8.03
CA GLU A 229 -4.74 25.20 8.44
C GLU A 229 -5.85 24.20 8.80
N GLN A 230 -6.01 23.14 8.01
CA GLN A 230 -6.99 22.09 8.28
C GLN A 230 -6.75 21.41 9.63
N PHE A 231 -5.48 21.18 9.99
CA PHE A 231 -5.19 20.62 11.29
C PHE A 231 -5.57 21.57 12.43
N VAL A 232 -5.26 22.86 12.31
CA VAL A 232 -5.67 23.86 13.32
C VAL A 232 -7.20 23.87 13.46
N ILE A 233 -7.94 23.90 12.36
CA ILE A 233 -9.42 23.87 12.38
C ILE A 233 -9.92 22.57 13.03
N SER A 234 -9.26 21.44 12.80
CA SER A 234 -9.67 20.16 13.37
C SER A 234 -9.59 20.13 14.90
N THR A 235 -8.67 20.91 15.51
CA THR A 235 -8.57 21.05 16.97
C THR A 235 -9.72 21.85 17.56
N GLN A 236 -10.36 22.72 16.78
CA GLN A 236 -11.44 23.59 17.21
C GLN A 236 -12.83 23.02 16.86
N SER A 237 -12.88 22.11 15.88
CA SER A 237 -14.10 21.50 15.35
C SER A 237 -14.68 20.48 16.34
N ARG A 238 -15.69 20.89 17.12
CA ARG A 238 -16.32 20.04 18.15
C ARG A 238 -17.16 18.90 17.57
N VAL A 239 -17.16 17.76 18.28
CA VAL A 239 -17.92 16.55 17.98
C VAL A 239 -18.71 16.17 19.24
N ASN A 240 -20.04 16.19 19.14
CA ASN A 240 -20.92 15.94 20.29
C ASN A 240 -20.89 14.48 20.77
N ASP A 241 -20.87 13.53 19.83
CA ASP A 241 -20.79 12.10 20.13
C ASP A 241 -19.61 11.47 19.36
N PRO A 242 -18.41 11.46 19.97
CA PRO A 242 -17.21 10.94 19.32
C PRO A 242 -17.29 9.46 18.96
N ILE A 243 -17.90 8.63 19.82
CA ILE A 243 -17.97 7.18 19.63
C ILE A 243 -18.89 6.86 18.45
N SER A 244 -20.09 7.45 18.44
CA SER A 244 -21.01 7.28 17.30
C SER A 244 -20.40 7.81 16.00
N THR A 245 -19.66 8.92 16.06
CA THR A 245 -18.93 9.47 14.90
C THR A 245 -17.87 8.50 14.39
N ILE A 246 -17.04 7.92 15.26
CA ILE A 246 -16.04 6.91 14.90
C ILE A 246 -16.72 5.70 14.23
N GLN A 247 -17.82 5.21 14.79
CA GLN A 247 -18.56 4.07 14.24
C GLN A 247 -19.16 4.38 12.87
N SER A 248 -19.72 5.58 12.69
CA SER A 248 -20.25 6.06 11.41
C SER A 248 -19.15 6.14 10.35
N LEU A 249 -18.00 6.73 10.68
CA LEU A 249 -16.84 6.82 9.78
C LEU A 249 -16.28 5.43 9.45
N ALA A 250 -16.15 4.54 10.44
CA ALA A 250 -15.70 3.17 10.22
C ALA A 250 -16.60 2.43 9.22
N LYS A 251 -17.92 2.63 9.32
CA LYS A 251 -18.89 2.09 8.37
C LYS A 251 -18.78 2.74 6.98
N GLN A 252 -18.63 4.06 6.93
CA GLN A 252 -18.47 4.83 5.69
C GLN A 252 -17.23 4.38 4.89
N PHE A 253 -16.12 4.09 5.58
CA PHE A 253 -14.88 3.61 4.97
C PHE A 253 -14.80 2.08 4.83
N ALA A 254 -15.92 1.38 5.06
CA ALA A 254 -16.02 -0.08 4.95
C ALA A 254 -14.93 -0.82 5.74
N LEU A 255 -14.69 -0.39 6.98
CA LEU A 255 -13.76 -1.06 7.88
C LEU A 255 -14.32 -2.40 8.35
N THR A 256 -13.43 -3.37 8.47
CA THR A 256 -13.75 -4.66 9.09
C THR A 256 -14.02 -4.50 10.57
N ARG A 257 -14.75 -5.44 11.17
CA ARG A 257 -15.02 -5.43 12.62
C ARG A 257 -13.74 -5.34 13.45
N LYS A 258 -12.67 -6.04 13.02
CA LYS A 258 -11.36 -6.02 13.69
C LYS A 258 -10.72 -4.62 13.62
N GLU A 259 -10.73 -3.99 12.45
CA GLU A 259 -10.22 -2.61 12.29
C GLU A 259 -11.02 -1.61 13.15
N SER A 260 -12.35 -1.72 13.19
CA SER A 260 -13.19 -0.84 14.01
C SER A 260 -12.90 -0.98 15.51
N GLN A 261 -12.75 -2.21 16.01
CA GLN A 261 -12.39 -2.47 17.40
C GLN A 261 -11.05 -1.86 17.79
N MET A 262 -10.06 -1.97 16.90
CA MET A 262 -8.74 -1.38 17.10
C MET A 262 -8.78 0.15 17.19
N ILE A 263 -9.66 0.80 16.41
CA ILE A 263 -9.86 2.26 16.49
C ILE A 263 -10.52 2.64 17.81
N GLU A 264 -11.53 1.89 18.26
CA GLU A 264 -12.18 2.11 19.56
C GLU A 264 -11.20 1.89 20.73
N GLU A 265 -10.28 0.93 20.64
CA GLU A 265 -9.22 0.75 21.64
C GLU A 265 -8.21 1.90 21.61
N ALA A 266 -7.77 2.33 20.44
CA ALA A 266 -6.86 3.45 20.29
C ALA A 266 -7.47 4.77 20.79
N TRP A 267 -8.79 4.97 20.59
CA TRP A 267 -9.53 6.12 21.11
C TRP A 267 -9.45 6.26 22.63
N LYS A 268 -9.43 5.14 23.37
CA LYS A 268 -9.38 5.16 24.84
C LYS A 268 -8.07 5.75 25.39
N LEU A 269 -7.01 5.80 24.56
CA LEU A 269 -5.70 6.32 24.96
C LEU A 269 -5.64 7.85 24.96
N ASP A 270 -6.37 8.50 24.04
CA ASP A 270 -6.39 9.96 23.87
C ASP A 270 -7.81 10.42 23.46
N PRO A 271 -8.80 10.31 24.37
CA PRO A 271 -10.17 10.67 24.07
C PRO A 271 -10.35 12.19 24.04
N GLY A 272 -11.30 12.67 23.25
CA GLY A 272 -11.64 14.09 23.22
C GLY A 272 -12.99 14.36 22.56
N TYR A 273 -13.26 15.63 22.26
CA TYR A 273 -14.55 16.06 21.69
C TYR A 273 -14.34 16.88 20.43
N THR A 274 -13.28 16.60 19.67
CA THR A 274 -12.91 17.36 18.48
C THR A 274 -12.59 16.44 17.32
N MET A 275 -12.69 16.95 16.09
CA MET A 275 -12.30 16.20 14.89
C MET A 275 -10.83 15.76 14.94
N TRP A 276 -9.97 16.56 15.54
CA TRP A 276 -8.58 16.19 15.86
C TRP A 276 -8.49 14.89 16.66
N SER A 277 -9.31 14.76 17.71
CA SER A 277 -9.35 13.55 18.53
C SER A 277 -9.81 12.34 17.70
N ILE A 278 -10.84 12.53 16.85
CA ILE A 278 -11.34 11.47 15.96
C ILE A 278 -10.23 11.01 15.01
N ILE A 279 -9.55 11.94 14.34
CA ILE A 279 -8.43 11.65 13.43
C ILE A 279 -7.30 10.91 14.16
N ASN A 280 -7.02 11.30 15.40
CA ASN A 280 -6.02 10.65 16.24
C ASN A 280 -6.36 9.20 16.58
N ALA A 281 -7.63 8.83 16.77
CA ALA A 281 -7.99 7.42 16.97
C ALA A 281 -7.61 6.55 15.77
N PHE A 282 -7.93 7.00 14.55
CA PHE A 282 -7.60 6.25 13.33
C PHE A 282 -6.09 6.13 13.11
N THR A 283 -5.35 7.23 13.26
CA THR A 283 -3.90 7.25 13.05
C THR A 283 -3.13 6.57 14.18
N SER A 284 -3.64 6.57 15.41
CA SER A 284 -3.06 5.83 16.53
C SER A 284 -3.27 4.33 16.36
N ALA A 285 -4.47 3.89 15.94
CA ALA A 285 -4.76 2.49 15.65
C ALA A 285 -3.83 1.93 14.56
N ALA A 286 -3.44 2.76 13.58
CA ALA A 286 -2.50 2.38 12.54
C ALA A 286 -1.11 1.95 13.04
N LYS A 287 -0.74 2.25 14.29
CA LYS A 287 0.56 1.85 14.88
C LYS A 287 0.56 0.44 15.46
N LEU A 288 -0.61 -0.16 15.69
CA LEU A 288 -0.70 -1.45 16.35
C LEU A 288 0.08 -2.52 15.57
N SER A 289 1.00 -3.20 16.26
CA SER A 289 1.89 -4.22 15.66
C SER A 289 1.13 -5.43 15.09
N THR A 290 -0.13 -5.61 15.49
CA THR A 290 -1.04 -6.65 15.00
C THR A 290 -1.62 -6.37 13.60
N LEU A 291 -1.44 -5.16 13.07
CA LEU A 291 -1.90 -4.77 11.74
C LEU A 291 -0.87 -5.12 10.67
N THR A 292 -1.36 -5.52 9.49
CA THR A 292 -0.50 -5.62 8.31
C THR A 292 -0.08 -4.24 7.82
N ALA A 293 0.97 -4.18 6.99
CA ALA A 293 1.41 -2.93 6.37
C ALA A 293 0.28 -2.25 5.57
N GLU A 294 -0.49 -3.04 4.82
CA GLU A 294 -1.67 -2.57 4.07
C GLU A 294 -2.74 -1.96 4.98
N GLN A 295 -3.11 -2.65 6.07
CA GLN A 295 -4.13 -2.18 6.99
C GLN A 295 -3.70 -0.90 7.70
N SER A 296 -2.45 -0.86 8.13
CA SER A 296 -1.85 0.32 8.73
C SER A 296 -1.88 1.52 7.78
N TYR A 297 -1.39 1.35 6.55
CA TYR A 297 -1.43 2.37 5.49
C TYR A 297 -2.86 2.83 5.18
N LYS A 298 -3.83 1.90 5.15
CA LYS A 298 -5.25 2.21 4.97
C LYS A 298 -5.78 3.11 6.08
N LEU A 299 -5.49 2.81 7.35
CA LEU A 299 -5.95 3.61 8.49
C LEU A 299 -5.33 5.02 8.50
N GLU A 300 -4.04 5.15 8.18
CA GLU A 300 -3.38 6.46 8.07
C GLU A 300 -3.99 7.32 6.95
N ARG A 301 -4.35 6.70 5.82
CA ARG A 301 -5.04 7.37 4.72
C ARG A 301 -6.46 7.78 5.07
N ILE A 302 -7.18 6.94 5.81
CA ILE A 302 -8.51 7.29 6.32
C ILE A 302 -8.42 8.51 7.25
N GLY A 303 -7.41 8.56 8.14
CA GLY A 303 -7.14 9.75 8.96
C GLY A 303 -6.98 11.02 8.13
N GLY A 304 -6.23 10.97 7.02
CA GLY A 304 -6.09 12.11 6.11
C GLY A 304 -7.37 12.43 5.31
N MET A 305 -8.16 11.43 4.94
CA MET A 305 -9.47 11.65 4.32
C MET A 305 -10.42 12.35 5.29
N ILE A 306 -10.44 11.96 6.57
CA ILE A 306 -11.24 12.62 7.60
C ILE A 306 -10.75 14.07 7.80
N LEU A 307 -9.43 14.30 7.86
CA LEU A 307 -8.87 15.65 7.91
C LEU A 307 -9.34 16.52 6.74
N SER A 308 -9.38 15.97 5.52
CA SER A 308 -9.86 16.70 4.34
C SER A 308 -11.36 17.04 4.38
N MET A 309 -12.14 16.37 5.22
CA MET A 309 -13.56 16.67 5.44
C MET A 309 -13.75 17.85 6.40
N VAL A 310 -12.72 18.19 7.19
CA VAL A 310 -12.73 19.37 8.05
C VAL A 310 -12.62 20.59 7.16
N LYS A 311 -13.76 21.24 6.92
CA LYS A 311 -13.85 22.46 6.14
C LYS A 311 -13.72 23.69 7.05
N HIS A 312 -13.25 24.78 6.45
CA HIS A 312 -13.30 26.14 6.99
C HIS A 312 -14.72 26.52 7.45
#